data_AF-A0A6P0XBG0-F1
#
_entry.id   AF-A0A6P0XBG0-F1
#
_cell.length_a   1.000
_cell.length_b   1.000
_cell.length_c   1.000
_cell.angle_alpha   90.00
_cell.angle_beta   90.00
_cell.angle_gamma   90.00
#
_symmetry.space_group_name_H-M   'P 1'
#
loop_
_entity.id
_entity.type
_entity.pdbx_description
1 polymer ?
#
loop_
_entity_poly.entity_id
_entity_poly.type
_entity_poly.pdbx_seq_one_letter_code
_entity_poly.pdbx_strand_id
1 'polypeptide(L)'
;WLTNLDKLKQIEEFVEDPQFRTRWQEIKQENKRDLAAYIWKHNSLEIDPNSIFDVQVKRMHEYKRQLLSVLHVIALYNQIKQNPNLDIVPRTFIFAGKAAPGYFMAKLVIKLINSVAEVVNKDPDVRGRLKVVFLANFSVSLGQRIYPAADLSEQISTAGKEASGTGNMKFAMNGAMTIGTLDGANIEIREEAGAENFFLFGLTASEVQEMKANGYNPMDYYNGNGELKTVIDNIAHGYFSHGDTELFKPIVDSLLYQDQYMLLADYQAYIDCQQKVSQAYQDQEYWTRMSIINAANMGKFSSDRTIQEYCEQIWKVKPVKIELEDYVQGGAFLNAGG
;
A
#
# COMPACT_ATOMS: atom_id res chain seq x y z
N TRP A 1 12.83 -23.47 1.37
CA TRP A 1 11.75 -22.54 1.74
C TRP A 1 10.93 -22.12 0.51
N LEU A 2 11.51 -22.02 -0.70
CA LEU A 2 10.77 -21.67 -1.93
C LEU A 2 9.53 -22.52 -2.25
N THR A 3 9.57 -23.83 -1.97
CA THR A 3 8.44 -24.77 -2.18
C THR A 3 7.76 -25.21 -0.86
N ASN A 4 8.13 -24.57 0.24
CA ASN A 4 7.53 -24.78 1.56
C ASN A 4 7.82 -23.52 2.38
N LEU A 5 6.89 -22.57 2.28
CA LEU A 5 7.05 -21.21 2.80
C LEU A 5 6.97 -21.18 4.33
N ASP A 6 6.38 -22.18 4.98
CA ASP A 6 6.34 -22.29 6.44
C ASP A 6 7.74 -22.37 7.07
N LYS A 7 8.75 -22.76 6.27
CA LYS A 7 10.15 -22.71 6.70
C LYS A 7 10.66 -21.29 6.97
N LEU A 8 9.98 -20.24 6.49
CA LEU A 8 10.33 -18.85 6.83
C LEU A 8 10.22 -18.55 8.32
N LYS A 9 9.40 -19.31 9.07
CA LYS A 9 9.27 -19.14 10.52
C LYS A 9 10.59 -19.34 11.27
N GLN A 10 11.52 -20.12 10.72
CA GLN A 10 12.86 -20.33 11.29
C GLN A 10 13.68 -19.04 11.35
N ILE A 11 13.31 -18.00 10.59
CA ILE A 11 13.97 -16.69 10.61
C ILE A 11 13.73 -15.95 11.94
N GLU A 12 12.66 -16.26 12.68
CA GLU A 12 12.38 -15.62 13.98
C GLU A 12 13.53 -15.79 14.98
N GLU A 13 14.27 -16.89 14.90
CA GLU A 13 15.44 -17.18 15.75
C GLU A 13 16.56 -16.12 15.60
N PHE A 14 16.59 -15.41 14.47
CA PHE A 14 17.60 -14.40 14.15
C PHE A 14 17.12 -12.95 14.37
N VAL A 15 15.89 -12.73 14.83
CA VAL A 15 15.35 -11.38 15.09
C VAL A 15 16.22 -10.59 16.06
N GLU A 16 16.77 -11.27 17.07
CA GLU A 16 17.66 -10.68 18.07
C GLU A 16 19.11 -10.56 17.62
N ASP A 17 19.50 -11.20 16.50
CA ASP A 17 20.87 -11.15 15.98
C ASP A 17 21.15 -9.79 15.30
N PRO A 18 22.08 -8.96 15.82
CA PRO A 18 22.43 -7.69 15.21
C PRO A 18 22.94 -7.81 13.76
N GLN A 19 23.71 -8.86 13.44
CA GLN A 19 24.25 -9.05 12.09
C GLN A 19 23.13 -9.35 11.10
N PHE A 20 22.15 -10.17 11.51
CA PHE A 20 20.98 -10.47 10.70
C PHE A 20 20.14 -9.21 10.44
N ARG A 21 19.89 -8.39 11.47
CA ARG A 21 19.16 -7.12 11.34
C ARG A 21 19.87 -6.12 10.43
N THR A 22 21.19 -5.96 10.58
CA THR A 22 21.97 -5.12 9.66
C THR A 22 21.82 -5.60 8.22
N ARG A 23 21.95 -6.92 7.98
CA ARG A 23 21.80 -7.46 6.63
C ARG A 23 20.38 -7.27 6.07
N TRP A 24 19.36 -7.38 6.92
CA TRP A 24 17.97 -7.13 6.55
C TRP A 24 17.76 -5.68 6.07
N GLN A 25 18.27 -4.72 6.84
CA GLN A 25 18.22 -3.29 6.51
C GLN A 25 18.96 -2.98 5.20
N GLU A 26 20.15 -3.56 5.00
CA GLU A 26 20.92 -3.39 3.76
C GLU A 26 20.14 -3.85 2.52
N ILE A 27 19.51 -5.04 2.59
CA ILE A 27 18.70 -5.58 1.49
C ILE A 27 17.53 -4.65 1.18
N LYS A 28 16.83 -4.14 2.20
CA LYS A 28 15.75 -3.17 2.02
C LYS A 28 16.27 -1.89 1.34
N GLN A 29 17.40 -1.37 1.80
CA GLN A 29 18.00 -0.15 1.25
C GLN A 29 18.47 -0.32 -0.20
N GLU A 30 19.04 -1.47 -0.56
CA GLU A 30 19.40 -1.80 -1.94
C GLU A 30 18.16 -1.82 -2.85
N ASN A 31 17.08 -2.49 -2.42
CA ASN A 31 15.80 -2.49 -3.15
C ASN A 31 15.23 -1.08 -3.33
N LYS A 32 15.34 -0.22 -2.31
CA LYS A 32 14.88 1.18 -2.37
C LYS A 32 15.70 2.01 -3.34
N ARG A 33 17.02 1.84 -3.37
CA ARG A 33 17.91 2.48 -4.36
C ARG A 33 17.59 2.04 -5.79
N ASP A 34 17.32 0.75 -6.00
CA ASP A 34 16.92 0.22 -7.29
C ASP A 34 15.60 0.81 -7.79
N LEU A 35 14.60 0.93 -6.91
CA LEU A 35 13.34 1.58 -7.24
C LEU A 35 13.53 3.08 -7.47
N ALA A 36 14.35 3.77 -6.67
CA ALA A 36 14.66 5.19 -6.87
C ALA A 36 15.34 5.43 -8.23
N ALA A 37 16.28 4.58 -8.63
CA ALA A 37 16.93 4.65 -9.95
C ALA A 37 15.94 4.41 -11.09
N TYR A 38 15.00 3.49 -10.93
CA TYR A 38 13.90 3.28 -11.89
C TYR A 38 13.01 4.53 -12.00
N ILE A 39 12.63 5.13 -10.87
CA ILE A 39 11.79 6.32 -10.81
C ILE A 39 12.49 7.51 -11.45
N TRP A 40 13.78 7.71 -11.18
CA TRP A 40 14.58 8.72 -11.84
C TRP A 40 14.53 8.55 -13.37
N LYS A 41 14.80 7.34 -13.86
CA LYS A 41 14.85 7.04 -15.30
C LYS A 41 13.50 7.24 -16.00
N HIS A 42 12.38 6.92 -15.34
CA HIS A 42 11.06 6.87 -15.98
C HIS A 42 10.16 8.07 -15.67
N ASN A 43 10.43 8.81 -14.59
CA ASN A 43 9.63 9.93 -14.13
C ASN A 43 10.43 11.24 -14.02
N SER A 44 11.76 11.21 -14.21
CA SER A 44 12.65 12.35 -14.00
C SER A 44 12.47 12.99 -12.61
N LEU A 45 12.17 12.14 -11.61
CA LEU A 45 11.92 12.54 -10.24
C LEU A 45 12.98 11.89 -9.35
N GLU A 46 13.77 12.71 -8.68
CA GLU A 46 14.67 12.26 -7.63
C GLU A 46 13.88 12.07 -6.33
N ILE A 47 14.06 10.90 -5.72
CA ILE A 47 13.49 10.54 -4.42
C ILE A 47 14.60 10.05 -3.51
N ASP A 48 14.47 10.29 -2.20
CA ASP A 48 15.46 9.89 -1.19
C ASP A 48 15.20 8.45 -0.73
N PRO A 49 16.11 7.48 -0.97
CA PRO A 49 15.97 6.11 -0.48
C PRO A 49 15.97 6.00 1.05
N ASN A 50 16.35 7.04 1.80
CA ASN A 50 16.29 7.02 3.26
C ASN A 50 14.89 7.38 3.80
N SER A 51 14.04 8.02 2.98
CA SER A 51 12.64 8.29 3.32
C SER A 51 11.83 7.00 3.43
N ILE A 52 10.73 7.03 4.18
CA ILE A 52 9.76 5.92 4.17
C ILE A 52 9.19 5.80 2.76
N PHE A 53 9.32 4.63 2.14
CA PHE A 53 8.59 4.30 0.92
C PHE A 53 7.19 3.81 1.31
N ASP A 54 6.22 4.73 1.23
CA ASP A 54 4.82 4.55 1.58
C ASP A 54 4.02 4.20 0.32
N VAL A 55 3.59 2.93 0.21
CA VAL A 55 3.23 2.35 -1.09
C VAL A 55 1.78 1.91 -1.14
N GLN A 56 1.04 2.47 -2.10
CA GLN A 56 -0.31 2.04 -2.45
C GLN A 56 -0.40 1.64 -3.93
N VAL A 57 -0.12 0.36 -4.21
CA VAL A 57 -0.23 -0.20 -5.57
C VAL A 57 -1.36 -1.23 -5.70
N LYS A 58 -2.42 -0.82 -6.39
CA LYS A 58 -3.62 -1.63 -6.63
C LYS A 58 -4.47 -0.98 -7.72
N ARG A 59 -5.53 -1.67 -8.15
CA ARG A 59 -6.52 -1.08 -9.09
C ARG A 59 -7.06 0.24 -8.51
N MET A 60 -7.28 1.23 -9.36
CA MET A 60 -7.90 2.50 -8.95
C MET A 60 -9.40 2.27 -8.81
N HIS A 61 -9.91 2.42 -7.58
CA HIS A 61 -11.32 2.26 -7.25
C HIS A 61 -11.60 3.02 -5.96
N GLU A 62 -12.76 3.68 -5.87
CA GLU A 62 -13.14 4.49 -4.71
C GLU A 62 -13.07 3.72 -3.36
N TYR A 63 -13.54 2.46 -3.30
CA TYR A 63 -13.46 1.66 -2.05
C TYR A 63 -12.02 1.31 -1.61
N LYS A 64 -11.04 1.37 -2.52
CA LYS A 64 -9.62 1.13 -2.20
C LYS A 64 -8.95 2.38 -1.62
N ARG A 65 -9.67 3.50 -1.61
CA ARG A 65 -9.38 4.74 -0.91
C ARG A 65 -7.99 5.31 -1.18
N GLN A 66 -7.51 5.26 -2.43
CA GLN A 66 -6.37 6.10 -2.84
C GLN A 66 -6.62 7.59 -2.60
N LEU A 67 -7.90 7.98 -2.64
CA LEU A 67 -8.32 9.32 -2.26
C LEU A 67 -7.98 9.62 -0.79
N LEU A 68 -8.22 8.71 0.16
CA LEU A 68 -7.87 8.92 1.58
C LEU A 68 -6.36 9.10 1.78
N SER A 69 -5.54 8.29 1.09
CA SER A 69 -4.07 8.42 1.15
C SER A 69 -3.60 9.78 0.61
N VAL A 70 -4.16 10.27 -0.50
CA VAL A 70 -3.79 11.62 -1.00
C VAL A 70 -4.32 12.75 -0.11
N LEU A 71 -5.43 12.58 0.62
CA LEU A 71 -5.86 13.56 1.63
C LEU A 71 -4.79 13.70 2.74
N HIS A 72 -4.20 12.58 3.18
CA HIS A 72 -3.09 12.60 4.15
C HIS A 72 -1.83 13.28 3.59
N VAL A 73 -1.49 13.06 2.31
CA VAL A 73 -0.41 13.79 1.65
C VAL A 73 -0.63 15.31 1.72
N ILE A 74 -1.86 15.77 1.44
CA ILE A 74 -2.21 17.18 1.51
C ILE A 74 -2.14 17.69 2.95
N ALA A 75 -2.55 16.89 3.93
CA ALA A 75 -2.44 17.23 5.35
C ALA A 75 -0.97 17.46 5.77
N LEU A 76 -0.07 16.52 5.46
CA LEU A 76 1.36 16.66 5.71
C LEU A 76 1.95 17.88 5.00
N TYR A 77 1.57 18.10 3.74
CA TYR A 77 2.00 19.28 3.00
C TYR A 77 1.54 20.58 3.69
N ASN A 78 0.28 20.66 4.11
CA ASN A 78 -0.26 21.82 4.83
C ASN A 78 0.50 22.09 6.14
N GLN A 79 0.83 21.04 6.90
CA GLN A 79 1.63 21.17 8.13
C GLN A 79 3.02 21.74 7.85
N ILE A 80 3.70 21.28 6.78
CA ILE A 80 4.99 21.83 6.35
C ILE A 80 4.84 23.30 5.92
N LYS A 81 3.77 23.67 5.21
CA LYS A 81 3.54 25.06 4.80
C LYS A 81 3.27 25.99 5.98
N GLN A 82 2.58 25.50 7.01
CA GLN A 82 2.33 26.26 8.24
C GLN A 82 3.60 26.43 9.08
N ASN A 83 4.45 25.40 9.12
CA ASN A 83 5.76 25.46 9.78
C ASN A 83 6.83 24.81 8.89
N PRO A 84 7.53 25.59 8.04
CA PRO A 84 8.57 25.05 7.16
C PRO A 84 9.71 24.35 7.90
N ASN A 85 9.92 24.63 9.19
CA ASN A 85 10.93 23.99 10.03
C ASN A 85 10.40 22.80 10.86
N LEU A 86 9.17 22.36 10.62
CA LEU A 86 8.61 21.18 11.25
C LEU A 86 9.50 19.96 10.97
N ASP A 87 9.94 19.31 12.04
CA ASP A 87 10.67 18.05 11.92
C ASP A 87 9.66 16.93 11.65
N ILE A 88 9.77 16.34 10.46
CA ILE A 88 8.92 15.22 10.03
C ILE A 88 9.82 14.13 9.48
N VAL A 89 9.40 12.87 9.70
CA VAL A 89 10.07 11.73 9.07
C VAL A 89 9.88 11.84 7.56
N PRO A 90 10.97 11.90 6.76
CA PRO A 90 10.86 12.02 5.32
C PRO A 90 10.07 10.85 4.72
N ARG A 91 9.18 11.14 3.77
CA ARG A 91 8.29 10.13 3.17
C ARG A 91 8.13 10.32 1.67
N THR A 92 8.23 9.22 0.93
CA THR A 92 7.91 9.13 -0.49
C THR A 92 6.66 8.28 -0.67
N PHE A 93 5.55 8.93 -1.04
CA PHE A 93 4.29 8.27 -1.39
C PHE A 93 4.33 7.75 -2.81
N ILE A 94 4.19 6.44 -2.98
CA ILE A 94 4.28 5.73 -4.26
C ILE A 94 2.93 5.13 -4.59
N PHE A 95 2.26 5.73 -5.58
CA PHE A 95 1.02 5.24 -6.13
C PHE A 95 1.28 4.49 -7.45
N ALA A 96 0.56 3.40 -7.68
CA ALA A 96 0.48 2.79 -8.99
C ALA A 96 -0.83 2.04 -9.16
N GLY A 97 -1.45 2.17 -10.32
CA GLY A 97 -2.73 1.54 -10.56
C GLY A 97 -3.30 1.88 -11.92
N LYS A 98 -4.36 1.16 -12.29
CA LYS A 98 -5.15 1.42 -13.49
C LYS A 98 -6.61 1.62 -13.10
N ALA A 99 -7.24 2.62 -13.69
CA ALA A 99 -8.70 2.80 -13.67
C ALA A 99 -9.31 2.09 -14.89
N ALA A 100 -10.54 1.60 -14.75
CA ALA A 100 -11.29 1.12 -15.91
C ALA A 100 -11.60 2.29 -16.87
N PRO A 101 -11.67 2.07 -18.20
CA PRO A 101 -11.77 3.16 -19.18
C PRO A 101 -12.93 4.14 -18.94
N GLY A 102 -14.10 3.61 -18.57
CA GLY A 102 -15.31 4.39 -18.28
C GLY A 102 -15.45 4.85 -16.83
N TYR A 103 -14.51 4.52 -15.94
CA TYR A 103 -14.63 4.87 -14.52
C TYR A 103 -14.12 6.29 -14.28
N PHE A 104 -14.99 7.27 -14.51
CA PHE A 104 -14.68 8.70 -14.40
C PHE A 104 -14.07 9.06 -13.04
N MET A 105 -14.71 8.69 -11.92
CA MET A 105 -14.23 9.07 -10.59
C MET A 105 -12.84 8.51 -10.29
N ALA A 106 -12.58 7.24 -10.63
CA ALA A 106 -11.25 6.66 -10.46
C ALA A 106 -10.18 7.37 -11.29
N LYS A 107 -10.50 7.79 -12.52
CA LYS A 107 -9.59 8.59 -13.35
C LYS A 107 -9.37 10.00 -12.77
N LEU A 108 -10.41 10.59 -12.19
CA LEU A 108 -10.31 11.89 -11.54
C LEU A 108 -9.42 11.83 -10.29
N VAL A 109 -9.50 10.75 -9.51
CA VAL A 109 -8.57 10.51 -8.39
C VAL A 109 -7.12 10.34 -8.88
N ILE A 110 -6.87 9.64 -10.00
CA ILE A 110 -5.53 9.59 -10.62
C ILE A 110 -5.06 11.02 -10.96
N LYS A 111 -5.93 11.85 -11.57
CA LYS A 111 -5.59 13.24 -11.90
C LYS A 111 -5.28 14.04 -10.64
N LEU A 112 -6.06 13.91 -9.56
CA LEU A 112 -5.80 14.57 -8.29
C LEU A 112 -4.45 14.19 -7.71
N ILE A 113 -4.10 12.90 -7.67
CA ILE A 113 -2.79 12.44 -7.18
C ILE A 113 -1.65 13.08 -7.97
N ASN A 114 -1.73 13.11 -9.30
CA ASN A 114 -0.71 13.73 -10.13
C ASN A 114 -0.63 15.25 -9.95
N SER A 115 -1.78 15.90 -9.79
CA SER A 115 -1.89 17.34 -9.51
C SER A 115 -1.28 17.72 -8.15
N VAL A 116 -1.54 16.93 -7.11
CA VAL A 116 -0.91 17.09 -5.79
C VAL A 116 0.59 16.85 -5.90
N ALA A 117 1.01 15.79 -6.59
CA ALA A 117 2.42 15.49 -6.81
C ALA A 117 3.17 16.63 -7.52
N GLU A 118 2.55 17.26 -8.51
CA GLU A 118 3.13 18.40 -9.21
C GLU A 118 3.45 19.56 -8.25
N VAL A 119 2.50 19.91 -7.37
CA VAL A 119 2.67 21.00 -6.41
C VAL A 119 3.69 20.62 -5.35
N VAL A 120 3.48 19.48 -4.67
CA VAL A 120 4.32 19.02 -3.55
C VAL A 120 5.77 18.84 -3.96
N ASN A 121 6.03 18.21 -5.12
CA ASN A 121 7.40 17.87 -5.50
C ASN A 121 8.24 19.08 -5.94
N LYS A 122 7.59 20.18 -6.33
CA LYS A 122 8.23 21.43 -6.80
C LYS A 122 8.33 22.50 -5.71
N ASP A 123 7.65 22.33 -4.57
CA ASP A 123 7.64 23.33 -3.51
C ASP A 123 8.98 23.34 -2.73
N PRO A 124 9.73 24.46 -2.70
CA PRO A 124 11.00 24.54 -2.00
C PRO A 124 10.88 24.40 -0.48
N ASP A 125 9.73 24.73 0.13
CA ASP A 125 9.53 24.62 1.58
C ASP A 125 9.50 23.15 2.02
N VAL A 126 9.09 22.23 1.13
CA VAL A 126 9.08 20.79 1.41
C VAL A 126 10.50 20.25 1.61
N ARG A 127 11.50 20.81 0.92
CA ARG A 127 12.93 20.44 1.04
C ARG A 127 13.18 18.93 0.94
N GLY A 128 12.44 18.23 0.08
CA GLY A 128 12.59 16.79 -0.13
C GLY A 128 12.01 15.89 0.96
N ARG A 129 11.48 16.43 2.06
CA ARG A 129 10.88 15.64 3.15
C ARG A 129 9.56 14.95 2.77
N LEU A 130 8.90 15.44 1.74
CA LEU A 130 7.68 14.84 1.19
C LEU A 130 7.83 14.74 -0.33
N LYS A 131 7.68 13.53 -0.86
CA LYS A 131 7.63 13.27 -2.31
C LYS A 131 6.41 12.43 -2.64
N VAL A 132 5.85 12.65 -3.81
CA VAL A 132 4.69 11.91 -4.32
C VAL A 132 4.99 11.46 -5.74
N VAL A 133 4.81 10.19 -6.04
CA VAL A 133 5.04 9.64 -7.37
C VAL A 133 3.89 8.72 -7.78
N PHE A 134 3.40 8.93 -9.00
CA PHE A 134 2.49 7.98 -9.64
C PHE A 134 3.24 7.23 -10.74
N LEU A 135 3.40 5.92 -10.56
CA LEU A 135 4.07 5.06 -11.54
C LEU A 135 3.06 4.57 -12.57
N ALA A 136 3.27 5.01 -13.82
CA ALA A 136 2.38 4.68 -14.92
C ALA A 136 2.43 3.19 -15.28
N ASN A 137 1.33 2.70 -15.86
CA ASN A 137 1.22 1.35 -16.41
C ASN A 137 1.60 0.21 -15.45
N PHE A 138 1.04 0.23 -14.23
CA PHE A 138 1.25 -0.85 -13.26
C PHE A 138 1.02 -2.24 -13.88
N SER A 139 2.00 -3.12 -13.64
CA SER A 139 2.12 -4.46 -14.21
C SER A 139 2.87 -5.37 -13.23
N VAL A 140 2.94 -6.67 -13.52
CA VAL A 140 3.71 -7.62 -12.70
C VAL A 140 5.20 -7.23 -12.66
N SER A 141 5.79 -6.88 -13.80
CA SER A 141 7.20 -6.48 -13.89
C SER A 141 7.52 -5.24 -13.06
N LEU A 142 6.59 -4.27 -13.02
CA LEU A 142 6.76 -3.11 -12.14
C LEU A 142 6.54 -3.50 -10.67
N GLY A 143 5.55 -4.35 -10.37
CA GLY A 143 5.32 -4.88 -9.03
C GLY A 143 6.55 -5.59 -8.44
N GLN A 144 7.29 -6.35 -9.24
CA GLN A 144 8.53 -7.01 -8.82
C GLN A 144 9.60 -6.04 -8.30
N ARG A 145 9.58 -4.77 -8.73
CA ARG A 145 10.48 -3.73 -8.21
C ARG A 145 9.90 -3.02 -6.99
N ILE A 146 8.58 -2.86 -6.96
CA ILE A 146 7.88 -2.09 -5.92
C ILE A 146 7.77 -2.87 -4.62
N TYR A 147 7.33 -4.14 -4.66
CA TYR A 147 7.08 -4.91 -3.44
C TYR A 147 8.32 -5.04 -2.53
N PRO A 148 9.53 -5.33 -3.05
CA PRO A 148 10.73 -5.44 -2.22
C PRO A 148 11.20 -4.12 -1.62
N ALA A 149 10.87 -2.99 -2.25
CA ALA A 149 11.32 -1.65 -1.85
C ALA A 149 10.40 -0.95 -0.85
N ALA A 150 9.17 -1.43 -0.66
CA ALA A 150 8.23 -0.77 0.24
C ALA A 150 8.63 -0.93 1.71
N ASP A 151 8.52 0.15 2.46
CA ASP A 151 8.59 0.14 3.92
C ASP A 151 7.18 -0.03 4.49
N LEU A 152 6.22 0.76 3.98
CA LEU A 152 4.83 0.74 4.39
C LEU A 152 3.91 0.33 3.23
N SER A 153 2.95 -0.54 3.55
CA SER A 153 1.97 -1.12 2.63
C SER A 153 0.57 -0.62 2.97
N GLU A 154 -0.02 0.19 2.09
CA GLU A 154 -1.32 0.83 2.26
C GLU A 154 -2.49 -0.12 1.91
N GLN A 155 -3.10 -0.71 2.93
CA GLN A 155 -4.20 -1.66 2.82
C GLN A 155 -5.50 -1.10 3.40
N ILE A 156 -5.83 0.10 2.93
CA ILE A 156 -6.82 0.99 3.52
C ILE A 156 -8.20 0.89 2.87
N SER A 157 -8.64 -0.26 2.36
CA SER A 157 -10.01 -0.38 1.82
C SER A 157 -11.06 -0.14 2.91
N THR A 158 -12.25 0.36 2.58
CA THR A 158 -13.35 0.45 3.56
C THR A 158 -13.68 -0.94 4.07
N ALA A 159 -13.78 -1.13 5.39
CA ALA A 159 -14.04 -2.45 5.96
C ALA A 159 -15.31 -3.10 5.40
N GLY A 160 -15.24 -4.39 5.08
CA GLY A 160 -16.28 -5.17 4.43
C GLY A 160 -16.35 -5.01 2.91
N LYS A 161 -15.32 -4.48 2.23
CA LYS A 161 -15.30 -4.30 0.76
C LYS A 161 -14.21 -5.08 0.04
N GLU A 162 -13.09 -5.35 0.68
CA GLU A 162 -12.05 -6.22 0.17
C GLU A 162 -12.32 -7.67 0.60
N ALA A 163 -12.57 -8.55 -0.36
CA ALA A 163 -12.81 -9.96 -0.06
C ALA A 163 -11.55 -10.68 0.47
N SER A 164 -10.37 -10.26 0.02
CA SER A 164 -9.09 -10.83 0.44
C SER A 164 -7.97 -9.82 0.18
N GLY A 165 -7.49 -9.73 -1.05
CA GLY A 165 -6.32 -8.94 -1.42
C GLY A 165 -5.06 -9.80 -1.34
N THR A 166 -4.25 -9.78 -2.40
CA THR A 166 -2.99 -10.54 -2.48
C THR A 166 -1.75 -9.63 -2.58
N GLY A 167 -1.96 -8.32 -2.73
CA GLY A 167 -0.88 -7.34 -2.71
C GLY A 167 -0.28 -7.18 -1.30
N ASN A 168 -1.14 -7.16 -0.29
CA ASN A 168 -0.76 -7.14 1.14
C ASN A 168 0.14 -8.33 1.50
N MET A 169 -0.19 -9.55 1.06
CA MET A 169 0.63 -10.75 1.27
C MET A 169 2.04 -10.57 0.69
N LYS A 170 2.15 -10.07 -0.54
CA LYS A 170 3.45 -9.81 -1.19
C LYS A 170 4.28 -8.77 -0.44
N PHE A 171 3.63 -7.71 0.04
CA PHE A 171 4.29 -6.68 0.83
C PHE A 171 4.82 -7.23 2.15
N ALA A 172 3.98 -7.93 2.91
CA ALA A 172 4.37 -8.52 4.19
C ALA A 172 5.50 -9.55 4.01
N MET A 173 5.44 -10.40 2.98
CA MET A 173 6.53 -11.34 2.64
C MET A 173 7.86 -10.64 2.31
N ASN A 174 7.81 -9.39 1.85
CA ASN A 174 8.99 -8.57 1.53
C ASN A 174 9.36 -7.61 2.67
N GLY A 175 8.83 -7.82 3.88
CA GLY A 175 9.16 -7.05 5.07
C GLY A 175 8.56 -5.65 5.12
N ALA A 176 7.56 -5.33 4.30
CA ALA A 176 6.84 -4.07 4.45
C ALA A 176 5.81 -4.19 5.58
N MET A 177 5.78 -3.19 6.46
CA MET A 177 4.77 -3.09 7.50
C MET A 177 3.42 -2.74 6.87
N THR A 178 2.33 -3.30 7.40
CA THR A 178 0.99 -3.00 6.90
C THR A 178 0.31 -1.95 7.77
N ILE A 179 -0.19 -0.90 7.12
CA ILE A 179 -1.23 -0.02 7.66
C ILE A 179 -2.55 -0.34 6.96
N GLY A 180 -3.62 -0.57 7.72
CA GLY A 180 -4.86 -1.01 7.11
C GLY A 180 -6.03 -1.13 8.06
N THR A 181 -7.19 -1.36 7.46
CA THR A 181 -8.45 -1.68 8.15
C THR A 181 -8.55 -3.18 8.44
N LEU A 182 -9.46 -3.55 9.36
CA LEU A 182 -9.88 -4.94 9.57
C LEU A 182 -10.78 -5.41 8.42
N ASP A 183 -10.15 -5.76 7.29
CA ASP A 183 -10.84 -6.20 6.08
C ASP A 183 -10.02 -7.22 5.27
N GLY A 184 -10.70 -8.13 4.58
CA GLY A 184 -10.07 -9.16 3.76
C GLY A 184 -8.92 -9.89 4.44
N ALA A 185 -7.82 -10.07 3.72
CA ALA A 185 -6.64 -10.77 4.21
C ALA A 185 -5.81 -9.96 5.23
N ASN A 186 -6.15 -8.69 5.51
CA ASN A 186 -5.49 -7.96 6.60
C ASN A 186 -5.78 -8.60 7.97
N ILE A 187 -6.96 -9.19 8.14
CA ILE A 187 -7.35 -9.89 9.36
C ILE A 187 -6.37 -11.05 9.60
N GLU A 188 -6.22 -11.92 8.60
CA GLU A 188 -5.30 -13.06 8.66
C GLU A 188 -3.84 -12.61 8.80
N ILE A 189 -3.40 -11.57 8.07
CA ILE A 189 -2.02 -11.07 8.19
C ILE A 189 -1.74 -10.59 9.61
N ARG A 190 -2.69 -9.87 10.23
CA ARG A 190 -2.56 -9.39 11.60
C ARG A 190 -2.56 -10.55 12.62
N GLU A 191 -3.34 -11.60 12.38
CA GLU A 191 -3.33 -12.80 13.21
C GLU A 191 -1.98 -13.53 13.15
N GLU A 192 -1.42 -13.71 11.96
CA GLU A 192 -0.14 -14.41 11.79
C GLU A 192 1.06 -13.57 12.25
N ALA A 193 1.07 -12.26 11.96
CA ALA A 193 2.18 -11.37 12.30
C ALA A 193 2.17 -10.90 13.76
N GLY A 194 1.04 -11.02 14.47
CA GLY A 194 0.82 -10.41 15.78
C GLY A 194 0.30 -8.97 15.67
N ALA A 195 -0.54 -8.59 16.64
CA ALA A 195 -1.25 -7.31 16.66
C ALA A 195 -0.29 -6.11 16.75
N GLU A 196 0.84 -6.28 17.44
CA GLU A 196 1.90 -5.31 17.62
C GLU A 196 2.69 -5.02 16.34
N ASN A 197 2.67 -5.96 15.38
CA ASN A 197 3.36 -5.85 14.10
C ASN A 197 2.40 -5.44 12.96
N PHE A 198 1.30 -4.77 13.28
CA PHE A 198 0.32 -4.29 12.30
C PHE A 198 -0.27 -2.93 12.73
N PHE A 199 -0.28 -1.95 11.82
CA PHE A 199 -0.85 -0.63 12.06
C PHE A 199 -2.34 -0.60 11.72
N LEU A 200 -3.17 -1.05 12.67
CA LEU A 200 -4.62 -1.07 12.52
C LEU A 200 -5.25 0.31 12.76
N PHE A 201 -6.19 0.70 11.90
CA PHE A 201 -7.05 1.86 12.13
C PHE A 201 -8.45 1.68 11.53
N GLY A 202 -9.31 2.64 11.87
CA GLY A 202 -10.61 2.85 11.23
C GLY A 202 -11.71 1.92 11.74
N LEU A 203 -12.89 2.13 11.17
CA LEU A 203 -14.11 1.41 11.51
C LEU A 203 -14.02 -0.06 11.09
N THR A 204 -14.61 -0.94 11.91
CA THR A 204 -14.91 -2.32 11.56
C THR A 204 -16.07 -2.40 10.55
N ALA A 205 -16.23 -3.54 9.89
CA ALA A 205 -17.32 -3.75 8.93
C ALA A 205 -18.70 -3.56 9.58
N SER A 206 -18.88 -3.99 10.83
CA SER A 206 -20.12 -3.79 11.61
C SER A 206 -20.37 -2.32 11.90
N GLU A 207 -19.37 -1.58 12.36
CA GLU A 207 -19.49 -0.15 12.65
C GLU A 207 -19.79 0.67 11.39
N VAL A 208 -19.23 0.28 10.23
CA VAL A 208 -19.58 0.88 8.93
C VAL A 208 -21.06 0.69 8.60
N GLN A 209 -21.62 -0.50 8.82
CA GLN A 209 -23.05 -0.75 8.57
C GLN A 209 -23.92 0.04 9.53
N GLU A 210 -23.59 0.01 10.83
CA GLU A 210 -24.33 0.72 11.87
C GLU A 210 -24.34 2.23 11.65
N MET A 211 -23.17 2.82 11.36
CA MET A 211 -23.07 4.26 11.13
C MET A 211 -23.90 4.69 9.91
N LYS A 212 -23.91 3.89 8.84
CA LYS A 212 -24.76 4.15 7.66
C LYS A 212 -26.25 4.00 7.98
N ALA A 213 -26.63 2.97 8.73
CA ALA A 213 -28.01 2.75 9.15
C ALA A 213 -28.53 3.90 10.04
N ASN A 214 -27.66 4.49 10.85
CA ASN A 214 -27.97 5.59 11.75
C ASN A 214 -27.94 6.98 11.08
N GLY A 215 -27.80 7.04 9.75
CA GLY A 215 -27.85 8.31 9.01
C GLY A 215 -26.52 9.09 9.01
N TYR A 216 -25.39 8.39 8.79
CA TYR A 216 -24.07 8.99 8.59
C TYR A 216 -24.12 10.28 7.75
N ASN A 217 -23.61 11.38 8.32
CA ASN A 217 -23.51 12.67 7.68
C ASN A 217 -22.04 13.12 7.57
N PRO A 218 -21.43 13.07 6.37
CA PRO A 218 -20.01 13.43 6.19
C PRO A 218 -19.71 14.90 6.54
N MET A 219 -20.71 15.77 6.43
CA MET A 219 -20.57 17.19 6.71
C MET A 219 -20.22 17.47 8.18
N ASP A 220 -20.63 16.60 9.10
CA ASP A 220 -20.30 16.74 10.53
C ASP A 220 -18.80 16.54 10.77
N TYR A 221 -18.16 15.61 10.05
CA TYR A 221 -16.72 15.37 10.10
C TYR A 221 -15.94 16.52 9.47
N TYR A 222 -16.42 17.03 8.33
CA TYR A 222 -15.83 18.21 7.68
C TYR A 222 -15.89 19.45 8.58
N ASN A 223 -17.02 19.70 9.26
CA ASN A 223 -17.15 20.87 10.14
C ASN A 223 -16.45 20.68 11.50
N GLY A 224 -16.33 19.44 11.98
CA GLY A 224 -15.74 19.10 13.27
C GLY A 224 -14.21 18.99 13.28
N ASN A 225 -13.57 18.88 12.11
CA ASN A 225 -12.11 18.71 12.00
C ASN A 225 -11.50 19.80 11.10
N GLY A 226 -10.80 20.76 11.73
CA GLY A 226 -10.21 21.91 11.02
C GLY A 226 -9.11 21.55 10.02
N GLU A 227 -8.32 20.50 10.30
CA GLU A 227 -7.29 20.04 9.35
C GLU A 227 -7.95 19.41 8.13
N LEU A 228 -8.89 18.48 8.34
CA LEU A 228 -9.67 17.86 7.27
C LEU A 228 -10.38 18.92 6.41
N LYS A 229 -11.01 19.91 7.07
CA LYS A 229 -11.64 21.05 6.41
C LYS A 229 -10.66 21.76 5.48
N THR A 230 -9.48 22.09 5.97
CA THR A 230 -8.42 22.77 5.20
C THR A 230 -7.97 21.93 4.00
N VAL A 231 -7.82 20.61 4.18
CA VAL A 231 -7.48 19.69 3.09
C VAL A 231 -8.54 19.71 1.99
N ILE A 232 -9.82 19.58 2.36
CA ILE A 232 -10.93 19.58 1.40
C ILE A 232 -11.06 20.95 0.72
N ASP A 233 -10.93 22.04 1.48
CA ASP A 233 -11.04 23.41 0.97
C ASP A 233 -9.91 23.73 -0.03
N ASN A 234 -8.69 23.22 0.19
CA ASN A 234 -7.60 23.38 -0.79
C ASN A 234 -7.92 22.71 -2.13
N ILE A 235 -8.56 21.54 -2.11
CA ILE A 235 -9.02 20.86 -3.33
C ILE A 235 -10.14 21.67 -3.98
N ALA A 236 -11.14 22.11 -3.20
CA ALA A 236 -12.31 22.84 -3.69
C ALA A 236 -11.96 24.21 -4.30
N HIS A 237 -11.02 24.94 -3.69
CA HIS A 237 -10.57 26.26 -4.18
C HIS A 237 -9.54 26.17 -5.32
N GLY A 238 -9.30 24.99 -5.86
CA GLY A 238 -8.48 24.79 -7.04
C GLY A 238 -6.97 24.94 -6.81
N TYR A 239 -6.50 24.78 -5.57
CA TYR A 239 -5.07 24.87 -5.23
C TYR A 239 -4.21 23.87 -6.03
N PHE A 240 -4.75 22.68 -6.29
CA PHE A 240 -4.09 21.61 -7.06
C PHE A 240 -4.51 21.57 -8.53
N SER A 241 -5.23 22.58 -9.02
CA SER A 241 -5.77 22.64 -10.39
C SER A 241 -5.56 24.01 -11.04
N HIS A 242 -4.55 24.76 -10.59
CA HIS A 242 -4.21 26.09 -11.12
C HIS A 242 -5.38 27.09 -11.06
N GLY A 243 -6.19 27.01 -10.01
CA GLY A 243 -7.36 27.87 -9.79
C GLY A 243 -8.67 27.38 -10.41
N ASP A 244 -8.68 26.24 -11.12
CA ASP A 244 -9.91 25.62 -11.61
C ASP A 244 -10.67 24.94 -10.46
N THR A 245 -11.72 25.58 -9.96
CA THR A 245 -12.57 25.07 -8.87
C THR A 245 -13.53 23.97 -9.30
N GLU A 246 -13.73 23.79 -10.62
CA GLU A 246 -14.70 22.82 -11.16
C GLU A 246 -14.07 21.45 -11.39
N LEU A 247 -12.77 21.38 -11.72
CA LEU A 247 -12.09 20.13 -12.06
C LEU A 247 -12.28 19.04 -11.00
N PHE A 248 -12.08 19.37 -9.72
CA PHE A 248 -12.18 18.42 -8.62
C PHE A 248 -13.49 18.53 -7.82
N LYS A 249 -14.43 19.38 -8.25
CA LYS A 249 -15.74 19.50 -7.64
C LYS A 249 -16.46 18.14 -7.48
N PRO A 250 -16.43 17.21 -8.45
CA PRO A 250 -17.06 15.90 -8.27
C PRO A 250 -16.48 15.08 -7.11
N ILE A 251 -15.18 15.21 -6.83
CA ILE A 251 -14.54 14.56 -5.67
C ILE A 251 -15.03 15.21 -4.38
N VAL A 252 -15.02 16.54 -4.31
CA VAL A 252 -15.45 17.31 -3.13
C VAL A 252 -16.92 17.02 -2.82
N ASP A 253 -17.80 17.08 -3.81
CA ASP A 253 -19.22 16.78 -3.65
C ASP A 253 -19.44 15.34 -3.18
N SER A 254 -18.70 14.37 -3.74
CA SER A 254 -18.78 12.98 -3.32
C SER A 254 -18.41 12.83 -1.85
N LEU A 255 -17.34 13.50 -1.37
CA LEU A 255 -16.92 13.45 0.03
C LEU A 255 -17.89 14.16 0.98
N LEU A 256 -18.45 15.31 0.61
CA LEU A 256 -19.24 16.12 1.54
C LEU A 256 -20.71 15.70 1.63
N TYR A 257 -21.26 15.09 0.57
CA TYR A 257 -22.69 14.79 0.49
C TYR A 257 -23.03 13.30 0.51
N GLN A 258 -22.10 12.42 0.16
CA GLN A 258 -22.38 10.98 0.08
C GLN A 258 -21.41 10.14 0.90
N ASP A 259 -20.11 10.40 0.72
CA ASP A 259 -18.97 9.64 1.23
C ASP A 259 -19.26 8.14 1.36
N GLN A 260 -19.63 7.53 0.24
CA GLN A 260 -20.09 6.14 0.17
C GLN A 260 -19.11 5.16 0.84
N TYR A 261 -17.83 5.51 0.92
CA TYR A 261 -16.75 4.67 1.41
C TYR A 261 -16.15 5.14 2.75
N MET A 262 -16.84 6.04 3.46
CA MET A 262 -16.53 6.46 4.83
C MET A 262 -15.11 7.04 4.96
N LEU A 263 -14.65 7.80 3.96
CA LEU A 263 -13.33 8.43 3.98
C LEU A 263 -13.22 9.47 5.09
N LEU A 264 -14.25 10.29 5.29
CA LEU A 264 -14.21 11.36 6.30
C LEU A 264 -14.33 10.80 7.71
N ALA A 265 -15.11 9.73 7.89
CA ALA A 265 -15.23 9.02 9.15
C ALA A 265 -13.90 8.38 9.60
N ASP A 266 -13.17 7.75 8.66
CA ASP A 266 -11.88 7.12 8.97
C ASP A 266 -10.69 8.08 8.94
N TYR A 267 -10.87 9.33 8.49
CA TYR A 267 -9.76 10.27 8.25
C TYR A 267 -8.88 10.44 9.48
N GLN A 268 -9.44 10.83 10.63
CA GLN A 268 -8.62 11.12 11.80
C GLN A 268 -7.90 9.86 12.31
N ALA A 269 -8.59 8.72 12.36
CA ALA A 269 -7.99 7.45 12.78
C ALA A 269 -6.82 7.03 11.86
N TYR A 270 -6.94 7.31 10.56
CA TYR A 270 -5.86 7.08 9.60
C TYR A 270 -4.66 8.00 9.86
N ILE A 271 -4.88 9.30 10.04
CA ILE A 271 -3.82 10.28 10.33
C ILE A 271 -3.08 9.92 11.64
N ASP A 272 -3.82 9.60 12.71
CA ASP A 272 -3.25 9.22 14.00
C ASP A 272 -2.41 7.93 13.87
N CYS A 273 -2.88 6.97 13.07
CA CYS A 273 -2.13 5.73 12.82
C CYS A 273 -0.87 5.99 11.98
N GLN A 274 -0.94 6.90 11.01
CA GLN A 274 0.23 7.31 10.22
C GLN A 274 1.29 8.03 11.06
N GLN A 275 0.90 8.75 12.12
CA GLN A 275 1.84 9.29 13.10
C GLN A 275 2.55 8.18 13.89
N LYS A 276 1.82 7.12 14.28
CA LYS A 276 2.43 5.94 14.93
C LYS A 276 3.42 5.23 14.01
N VAL A 277 3.13 5.15 12.71
CA VAL A 277 4.07 4.63 11.70
C VAL A 277 5.36 5.46 11.70
N SER A 278 5.25 6.79 11.63
CA SER A 278 6.42 7.68 11.64
C SER A 278 7.25 7.51 12.92
N GLN A 279 6.61 7.43 14.08
CA GLN A 279 7.29 7.19 15.36
C GLN A 279 8.01 5.84 15.39
N ALA A 280 7.35 4.77 14.96
CA ALA A 280 7.94 3.43 14.91
C ALA A 280 9.13 3.38 13.96
N TYR A 281 9.07 4.08 12.82
CA TYR A 281 10.17 4.12 11.85
C TYR A 281 11.38 4.90 12.37
N GLN A 282 11.23 5.85 13.29
CA GLN A 282 12.39 6.54 13.89
C GLN A 282 13.26 5.58 14.73
N ASP A 283 12.65 4.55 15.32
CA ASP A 283 13.36 3.44 15.94
C ASP A 283 13.64 2.33 14.90
N GLN A 284 14.77 2.44 14.21
CA GLN A 284 15.14 1.52 13.14
C GLN A 284 15.33 0.07 13.63
N GLU A 285 15.76 -0.13 14.87
CA GLU A 285 15.91 -1.48 15.44
C GLU A 285 14.52 -2.10 15.67
N TYR A 286 13.60 -1.35 16.27
CA TYR A 286 12.22 -1.77 16.46
C TYR A 286 11.53 -2.07 15.12
N TRP A 287 11.60 -1.15 14.16
CA TRP A 287 11.02 -1.32 12.82
C TRP A 287 11.55 -2.58 12.12
N THR A 288 12.86 -2.82 12.21
CA THR A 288 13.51 -3.98 11.58
C THR A 288 13.01 -5.29 12.18
N ARG A 289 12.84 -5.35 13.50
CA ARG A 289 12.28 -6.53 14.17
C ARG A 289 10.85 -6.81 13.71
N MET A 290 10.00 -5.78 13.67
CA MET A 290 8.62 -5.90 13.19
C MET A 290 8.57 -6.42 11.75
N SER A 291 9.47 -5.91 10.89
CA SER A 291 9.61 -6.28 9.48
C SER A 291 10.01 -7.75 9.31
N ILE A 292 10.99 -8.22 10.09
CA ILE A 292 11.43 -9.63 10.07
C ILE A 292 10.30 -10.55 10.55
N ILE A 293 9.64 -10.22 11.68
CA ILE A 293 8.53 -11.01 12.22
C ILE A 293 7.37 -11.10 11.23
N ASN A 294 7.01 -9.99 10.57
CA ASN A 294 6.01 -10.00 9.50
C ASN A 294 6.39 -11.03 8.43
N ALA A 295 7.56 -10.89 7.83
CA ALA A 295 7.99 -11.76 6.74
C ALA A 295 8.09 -13.24 7.15
N ALA A 296 8.60 -13.52 8.35
CA ALA A 296 8.77 -14.87 8.88
C ALA A 296 7.42 -15.61 9.05
N ASN A 297 6.35 -14.89 9.39
CA ASN A 297 5.03 -15.47 9.64
C ASN A 297 4.09 -15.50 8.42
N MET A 298 4.56 -15.14 7.22
CA MET A 298 3.72 -15.16 6.02
C MET A 298 3.58 -16.53 5.33
N GLY A 299 4.04 -17.63 5.95
CA GLY A 299 4.01 -18.98 5.39
C GLY A 299 2.64 -19.42 4.88
N LYS A 300 1.59 -19.16 5.68
CA LYS A 300 0.18 -19.45 5.39
C LYS A 300 -0.30 -18.88 4.04
N PHE A 301 0.27 -17.76 3.60
CA PHE A 301 -0.15 -17.08 2.38
C PHE A 301 0.50 -17.64 1.10
N SER A 302 1.25 -18.75 1.20
CA SER A 302 1.72 -19.48 0.03
C SER A 302 0.54 -19.98 -0.82
N SER A 303 0.65 -19.81 -2.14
CA SER A 303 -0.30 -20.41 -3.08
C SER A 303 -0.25 -21.94 -3.05
N ASP A 304 0.87 -22.55 -2.66
CA ASP A 304 1.01 -24.01 -2.56
C ASP A 304 0.00 -24.58 -1.55
N ARG A 305 -0.16 -23.91 -0.40
CA ARG A 305 -1.17 -24.25 0.61
C ARG A 305 -2.58 -24.14 0.03
N THR A 306 -2.88 -23.04 -0.67
CA THR A 306 -4.18 -22.85 -1.32
C THR A 306 -4.47 -23.95 -2.34
N ILE A 307 -3.52 -24.28 -3.21
CA ILE A 307 -3.67 -25.34 -4.21
C ILE A 307 -3.86 -26.70 -3.54
N GLN A 308 -3.12 -26.98 -2.47
CA GLN A 308 -3.28 -28.22 -1.71
C GLN A 308 -4.69 -28.34 -1.12
N GLU A 309 -5.22 -27.28 -0.50
CA GLU A 309 -6.60 -27.27 0.01
C GLU A 309 -7.63 -27.49 -1.10
N TYR A 310 -7.46 -26.85 -2.27
CA TYR A 310 -8.33 -27.10 -3.43
C TYR A 310 -8.26 -28.56 -3.88
N CYS A 311 -7.06 -29.13 -4.00
CA CYS A 311 -6.85 -30.54 -4.37
C CYS A 311 -7.54 -31.50 -3.39
N GLU A 312 -7.41 -31.26 -2.08
CA GLU A 312 -7.92 -32.14 -1.03
C GLU A 312 -9.42 -31.96 -0.79
N GLN A 313 -9.92 -30.73 -0.79
CA GLN A 313 -11.27 -30.40 -0.32
C GLN A 313 -12.28 -30.32 -1.46
N ILE A 314 -11.88 -29.86 -2.65
CA ILE A 314 -12.79 -29.57 -3.77
C ILE A 314 -12.55 -30.52 -4.94
N TRP A 315 -11.35 -30.51 -5.53
CA TRP A 315 -11.05 -31.26 -6.75
C TRP A 315 -10.89 -32.76 -6.51
N LYS A 316 -10.56 -33.17 -5.28
CA LYS A 316 -10.32 -34.57 -4.88
C LYS A 316 -9.26 -35.26 -5.74
N VAL A 317 -8.17 -34.56 -6.02
CA VAL A 317 -7.04 -35.06 -6.82
C VAL A 317 -5.81 -35.32 -5.95
N LYS A 318 -4.93 -36.22 -6.41
CA LYS A 318 -3.67 -36.56 -5.74
C LYS A 318 -2.47 -36.24 -6.63
N PRO A 319 -1.30 -35.91 -6.05
CA PRO A 319 -0.07 -35.75 -6.82
C PRO A 319 0.25 -37.02 -7.62
N VAL A 320 0.61 -36.84 -8.89
CA VAL A 320 1.10 -37.93 -9.76
C VAL A 320 2.58 -37.70 -9.98
N LYS A 321 3.41 -38.67 -9.58
CA LYS A 321 4.84 -38.64 -9.88
C LYS A 321 5.03 -38.99 -11.35
N ILE A 322 5.61 -38.07 -12.12
CA ILE A 322 5.98 -38.30 -13.51
C ILE A 322 7.48 -38.58 -13.53
N GLU A 323 7.87 -39.69 -14.13
CA GLU A 323 9.28 -39.95 -14.47
C GLU A 323 9.56 -39.22 -15.79
N LEU A 324 10.40 -38.19 -15.73
CA LEU A 324 10.90 -37.52 -16.91
C LEU A 324 12.10 -38.32 -17.40
N GLU A 325 11.97 -39.01 -18.52
CA GLU A 325 13.13 -39.60 -19.20
C GLU A 325 14.04 -38.47 -19.70
N ASP A 326 15.36 -38.65 -19.57
CA ASP A 326 16.31 -37.72 -20.15
C ASP A 326 16.04 -37.57 -21.65
N TYR A 327 15.95 -36.32 -22.12
CA TYR A 327 15.72 -36.04 -23.53
C TYR A 327 16.91 -36.56 -24.35
N VAL A 328 16.74 -37.72 -25.00
CA VAL A 328 17.71 -38.26 -25.96
C VAL A 328 17.31 -37.79 -27.35
N GLN A 329 18.01 -36.77 -27.86
CA GLN A 329 17.78 -36.19 -29.18
C GLN A 329 17.87 -37.23 -30.33
N GLY A 330 18.56 -38.35 -30.12
CA GLY A 330 18.68 -39.45 -31.09
C GLY A 330 17.40 -40.30 -31.28
N GLY A 331 16.38 -40.16 -30.43
CA GLY A 331 15.09 -40.84 -30.56
C GLY A 331 14.00 -40.02 -31.24
N ALA A 332 14.26 -38.75 -31.55
CA ALA A 332 13.32 -37.83 -32.20
C ALA A 332 13.28 -38.03 -33.72
N PHE A 333 13.05 -39.27 -34.18
CA PHE A 333 12.68 -39.49 -35.57
C PHE A 333 11.19 -39.19 -35.73
N LEU A 334 10.88 -38.15 -36.51
CA LEU A 334 9.56 -38.00 -37.12
C LEU A 334 9.28 -39.29 -37.91
N ASN A 335 8.23 -40.02 -37.52
CA ASN A 335 7.65 -41.05 -38.37
C ASN A 335 7.05 -40.36 -39.62
N ALA A 336 7.90 -40.09 -40.60
CA ALA A 336 7.53 -39.78 -41.96
C ALA A 336 7.81 -41.05 -42.79
N GLY A 337 6.81 -41.92 -42.86
CA GLY A 337 6.81 -43.11 -43.72
C GLY A 337 5.54 -43.91 -43.46
N GLY A 338 4.63 -44.11 -44.42
CA GLY A 338 4.58 -43.68 -45.82
C GLY A 338 3.18 -43.89 -46.38
#